data_AF-A0A5K0Z8K1-F1
#
_entry.id   AF-A0A5K0Z8K1-F1
#
_cell.length_a   1.000
_cell.length_b   1.000
_cell.length_c   1.000
_cell.angle_alpha   90.00
_cell.angle_beta   90.00
_cell.angle_gamma   90.00
#
_symmetry.space_group_name_H-M   'P 1'
#
loop_
_entity.id
_entity.type
_entity.pdbx_description
1 polymer ?
#
loop_
_entity_poly.entity_id
_entity_poly.type
_entity_poly.pdbx_seq_one_letter_code
_entity_poly.pdbx_strand_id
1 'polypeptide(L)' 'YYGGNEFIDMMETLCQERALGAFHLDGNIWGVNVQPLSGSPANFEVYTALLNPHDRIM' A
#
# COMPACT_ATOMS: atom_id res chain seq x y z
N TYR A 1 -2.28 9.83 13.15
CA TYR A 1 -1.70 11.11 13.62
C TYR A 1 -2.73 12.05 14.21
N TYR A 2 -3.91 12.21 13.60
CA TYR A 2 -5.01 13.00 14.14
C TYR A 2 -6.19 12.11 14.57
N GLY A 3 -7.08 12.63 15.41
CA GLY A 3 -8.34 11.94 15.77
C GLY A 3 -9.45 12.19 14.75
N GLY A 4 -10.56 11.47 14.88
CA GLY A 4 -11.76 11.64 14.04
C GLY A 4 -11.75 10.87 12.72
N ASN A 5 -10.91 9.84 12.59
CA ASN A 5 -10.78 9.06 11.35
C ASN A 5 -11.64 7.78 11.31
N GLU A 6 -12.57 7.56 12.25
CA GLU A 6 -13.33 6.30 12.37
C GLU A 6 -13.89 5.80 11.02
N PHE A 7 -14.56 6.67 10.26
CA PHE A 7 -15.12 6.29 8.96
C PHE A 7 -14.07 6.17 7.84
N ILE A 8 -12.97 6.90 7.95
CA ILE A 8 -11.87 6.83 6.99
C ILE A 8 -11.09 5.54 7.18
N ASP A 9 -10.81 5.16 8.43
CA ASP A 9 -10.14 3.92 8.80
C ASP A 9 -10.99 2.70 8.36
N MET A 10 -12.31 2.77 8.54
CA MET A 10 -13.24 1.76 8.02
C MET A 10 -13.18 1.64 6.49
N MET A 11 -13.17 2.77 5.78
CA MET A 11 -13.10 2.80 4.32
C MET A 11 -11.76 2.24 3.82
N GLU A 12 -10.65 2.63 4.44
CA GLU A 12 -9.32 2.16 4.07
C GLU A 12 -9.18 0.65 4.31
N THR A 13 -9.62 0.16 5.46
CA THR A 13 -9.62 -1.28 5.78
C THR A 13 -10.42 -2.07 4.75
N LEU A 14 -11.64 -1.60 4.42
CA LEU A 14 -12.47 -2.25 3.40
C LEU A 14 -11.81 -2.24 2.01
N CYS A 15 -11.10 -1.16 1.66
CA CYS A 15 -10.37 -1.06 0.40
C CYS A 15 -9.23 -2.09 0.34
N GLN A 16 -8.46 -2.23 1.43
CA GLN A 16 -7.38 -3.20 1.54
C GLN A 16 -7.91 -4.64 1.43
N GLU A 17 -8.96 -4.98 2.17
CA GLU A 17 -9.60 -6.32 2.12
C GLU A 17 -10.08 -6.67 0.71
N ARG A 18 -10.74 -5.72 0.03
CA ARG A 18 -11.22 -5.91 -1.35
C ARG A 18 -10.08 -6.05 -2.35
N ALA A 19 -8.99 -5.29 -2.18
CA ALA A 19 -7.82 -5.40 -3.04
C ALA A 19 -7.19 -6.80 -2.94
N LEU A 20 -6.99 -7.31 -1.72
CA LEU A 20 -6.49 -8.68 -1.52
C LEU A 20 -7.46 -9.72 -2.10
N GLY A 21 -8.76 -9.56 -1.87
CA GLY A 21 -9.80 -10.44 -2.42
C GLY A 21 -9.84 -10.46 -3.94
N ALA A 22 -9.67 -9.31 -4.61
CA ALA A 22 -9.68 -9.21 -6.07
C ALA A 22 -8.55 -10.00 -6.74
N PHE A 23 -7.40 -10.16 -6.06
CA PHE A 23 -6.26 -10.94 -6.53
C PHE A 23 -6.15 -12.32 -5.87
N HIS A 24 -7.16 -12.75 -5.09
CA HIS A 24 -7.22 -14.04 -4.41
C HIS A 24 -6.01 -14.30 -3.48
N LEU A 25 -5.58 -13.27 -2.75
CA LEU A 25 -4.42 -13.32 -1.87
C LEU A 25 -4.82 -13.64 -0.42
N ASP A 26 -4.02 -14.46 0.27
CA ASP A 26 -4.14 -14.68 1.72
C ASP A 26 -3.55 -13.48 2.48
N GLY A 27 -4.38 -12.83 3.29
CA GLY A 27 -3.99 -11.66 4.11
C GLY A 27 -2.94 -11.95 5.19
N ASN A 28 -2.65 -13.23 5.49
CA ASN A 28 -1.55 -13.59 6.38
C ASN A 28 -0.18 -13.62 5.67
N ILE A 29 -0.18 -13.71 4.33
CA ILE A 29 1.02 -13.78 3.50
C ILE A 29 1.24 -12.44 2.80
N TRP A 30 0.17 -11.77 2.38
CA TRP A 30 0.20 -10.55 1.59
C TRP A 30 -0.45 -9.39 2.33
N GLY A 31 0.28 -8.26 2.37
CA GLY A 31 -0.28 -6.96 2.70
C GLY A 31 -0.48 -6.11 1.44
N VAL A 32 -1.23 -5.01 1.57
CA VAL A 32 -1.40 -4.00 0.51
C VAL A 32 -1.40 -2.61 1.12
N ASN A 33 -0.69 -1.67 0.48
CA ASN A 33 -0.81 -0.25 0.76
C ASN A 33 -1.66 0.39 -0.36
N VAL A 34 -2.77 1.02 0.01
CA VAL A 34 -3.74 1.63 -0.92
C VAL A 34 -3.65 3.17 -0.98
N GLN A 35 -2.62 3.75 -0.37
CA GLN A 35 -2.40 5.19 -0.28
C GLN A 35 -1.58 5.84 -1.42
N PRO A 36 -0.76 5.13 -2.24
CA PRO A 36 0.00 5.79 -3.29
C PRO A 36 -0.90 6.55 -4.26
N LEU A 37 -0.52 7.81 -4.56
CA LEU A 37 -1.38 8.74 -5.32
C LEU A 37 -1.55 8.36 -6.79
N SER A 38 -0.58 7.63 -7.36
CA SER A 38 -0.61 7.13 -8.73
C SER A 38 0.46 6.04 -8.91
N GLY A 39 0.55 5.45 -10.10
CA GLY A 39 1.51 4.38 -10.40
C GLY A 39 2.98 4.81 -10.31
N SER A 40 3.33 6.00 -10.84
CA SER A 40 4.72 6.46 -10.79
C SER A 40 5.23 6.75 -9.37
N PRO A 41 4.46 7.45 -8.50
CA PRO A 41 4.78 7.57 -7.08
C PRO A 41 4.86 6.22 -6.36
N ALA A 42 3.92 5.28 -6.62
CA ALA A 42 3.95 3.96 -6.00
C ALA A 42 5.27 3.22 -6.27
N ASN A 43 5.76 3.26 -7.52
CA ASN A 43 7.06 2.66 -7.86
C ASN A 43 8.21 3.34 -7.10
N PHE A 44 8.20 4.67 -7.02
CA PHE A 44 9.26 5.42 -6.34
C PHE A 44 9.28 5.16 -4.82
N GLU A 45 8.10 5.00 -4.21
CA GLU A 45 7.94 4.62 -2.80
C GLU A 45 8.50 3.21 -2.55
N VAL A 46 8.28 2.24 -3.45
CA VAL A 46 8.89 0.89 -3.36
C VAL A 46 10.41 0.96 -3.44
N TYR A 47 10.97 1.73 -4.36
CA TYR A 47 12.43 1.90 -4.44
C TYR A 47 12.99 2.53 -3.17
N THR A 48 12.34 3.56 -2.66
CA THR A 48 12.77 4.24 -1.43
C THR A 48 12.67 3.33 -0.21
N ALA A 49 11.71 2.41 -0.17
CA ALA A 49 11.54 1.47 0.93
C ALA A 49 12.59 0.34 0.94
N LEU A 50 13.06 -0.08 -0.23
CA LEU A 50 13.89 -1.30 -0.37
C LEU A 50 15.35 -1.02 -0.73
N LEU A 51 15.66 0.16 -1.28
CA LEU A 51 16.96 0.49 -1.84
C LEU A 51 17.52 1.76 -1.18
N ASN A 52 18.85 1.81 -1.13
CA ASN A 52 19.56 3.05 -0.85
C ASN A 52 19.75 3.87 -2.13
N PRO A 53 19.96 5.20 -2.01
CA PRO A 53 20.42 5.99 -3.14
C PRO A 53 21.65 5.33 -3.81
N HIS A 54 21.62 5.24 -5.15
CA HIS A 54 22.64 4.61 -6.01
C HIS A 54 22.66 3.08 -6.06
N ASP A 55 21.77 2.38 -5.35
CA ASP A 55 21.53 0.97 -5.63
C ASP A 55 20.98 0.80 -7.06
N ARG A 56 21.15 -0.40 -7.62
CA ARG A 56 20.86 -0.67 -9.04
C ARG A 56 19.46 -1.26 -9.21
N ILE A 57 18.74 -0.79 -10.23
CA ILE A 57 17.47 -1.32 -10.72
C ILE A 57 17.66 -1.69 -12.20
N MET A 58 17.00 -2.76 -12.67
CA MET A 58 16.96 -3.16 -14.09
C MET A 58 15.55 -3.06 -14.64
#